data_AF-A0A524DGD6-F1
#
_entry.id   AF-A0A524DGD6-F1
#
_cell.length_a   1.000
_cell.length_b   1.000
_cell.length_c   1.000
_cell.angle_alpha   90.00
_cell.angle_beta   90.00
_cell.angle_gamma   90.00
#
_symmetry.space_group_name_H-M   'P 1'
#
loop_
_entity.id
_entity.type
_entity.pdbx_description
1 polymer ?
#
loop_
_entity_poly.entity_id
_entity_poly.type
_entity_poly.pdbx_seq_one_letter_code
_entity_poly.pdbx_strand_id
1 'polypeptide(L)'
;MYRSFLLKNNFWAKKGNEKNPNSEKVFIKHDELGGVYAIIQTGEKKGVKIIVDGTEQFFNNFDKLDTFLNNLKQRQDNFVKILKRRSISQRLRMLDI
;
A
#
# COMPACT_ATOMS: atom_id res chain seq x y z
N MET A 1 -3.47 15.71 9.11
CA MET A 1 -4.59 14.96 8.51
C MET A 1 -4.09 13.70 7.78
N TYR A 2 -3.34 13.80 6.68
CA TYR A 2 -2.86 12.61 5.91
C TYR A 2 -1.94 11.65 6.70
N ARG A 3 -1.09 12.17 7.59
CA ARG A 3 -0.21 11.36 8.46
C ARG A 3 -0.99 10.38 9.35
N SER A 4 -2.05 10.86 10.02
CA SER A 4 -2.84 10.02 10.94
C SER A 4 -3.65 8.97 10.16
N PHE A 5 -4.14 9.32 8.97
CA PHE A 5 -4.83 8.39 8.08
C PHE A 5 -3.91 7.26 7.58
N LEU A 6 -2.67 7.58 7.19
CA LEU A 6 -1.69 6.56 6.76
C LEU A 6 -1.27 5.64 7.92
N LEU A 7 -1.07 6.20 9.11
CA LEU A 7 -0.78 5.39 10.31
C LEU A 7 -1.92 4.44 10.67
N LYS A 8 -3.19 4.87 10.54
CA LYS A 8 -4.36 4.00 10.73
C LYS A 8 -4.45 2.88 9.69
N ASN A 9 -3.87 3.07 8.51
CA ASN A 9 -3.85 2.10 7.41
C ASN A 9 -2.58 1.22 7.40
N ASN A 10 -1.91 1.04 8.55
CA ASN A 10 -0.70 0.23 8.72
C ASN A 10 0.51 0.68 7.89
N PHE A 11 0.61 1.97 7.57
CA PHE A 11 1.84 2.51 6.99
C PHE A 11 2.86 2.89 8.08
N TRP A 12 4.09 2.43 7.93
CA TRP A 12 5.21 2.83 8.78
C TRP A 12 5.90 4.08 8.26
N ALA A 13 6.17 5.05 9.15
CA ALA A 13 6.96 6.21 8.78
C ALA A 13 8.44 5.80 8.61
N LYS A 14 9.07 6.22 7.51
CA LYS A 14 10.52 6.01 7.32
C LYS A 14 11.31 6.78 8.39
N LYS A 15 12.34 6.14 8.97
CA LYS A 15 13.27 6.76 9.91
C LYS A 15 13.94 7.98 9.25
N GLY A 16 13.74 9.18 9.81
CA GLY A 16 14.25 10.45 9.27
C GLY A 16 13.18 11.46 8.85
N ASN A 17 11.90 11.08 8.79
CA ASN A 17 10.78 12.02 8.54
C ASN A 17 10.66 13.17 9.56
N GLU A 18 11.31 13.03 10.71
CA GLU A 18 11.26 14.00 11.82
C GLU A 18 12.29 15.12 11.67
N LYS A 19 13.33 14.92 10.84
CA LYS A 19 14.48 15.82 10.78
C LYS A 19 14.26 17.08 9.93
N ASN A 20 13.28 17.08 9.01
CA ASN A 20 13.02 18.21 8.13
C ASN A 20 11.50 18.46 7.96
N PRO A 21 10.95 19.58 8.47
CA PRO A 21 9.53 19.90 8.32
C PRO A 21 9.12 20.27 6.89
N ASN A 22 10.08 20.70 6.06
CA ASN A 22 9.87 21.04 4.64
C ASN A 22 10.13 19.89 3.67
N SER A 23 10.62 18.74 4.14
CA SER A 23 10.88 17.58 3.27
C SER A 23 9.67 16.67 3.13
N GLU A 24 9.58 16.01 2.00
CA GLU A 24 8.58 15.00 1.70
C GLU A 24 8.57 13.90 2.77
N LYS A 25 7.40 13.62 3.34
CA LYS A 25 7.27 12.60 4.40
C LYS A 25 6.93 11.25 3.77
N VAL A 26 7.84 10.29 3.90
CA VAL A 26 7.68 8.96 3.30
C VAL A 26 7.12 7.97 4.32
N PHE A 27 6.06 7.29 3.92
CA PHE A 27 5.38 6.24 4.65
C PHE A 27 5.43 4.96 3.81
N ILE A 28 5.67 3.82 4.43
CA ILE A 28 5.92 2.56 3.76
C ILE A 28 5.00 1.53 4.40
N LYS A 29 4.16 0.90 3.60
CA LYS A 29 3.42 -0.30 3.99
C LYS A 29 4.05 -1.48 3.27
N HIS A 30 4.49 -2.48 4.01
CA HIS A 30 4.97 -3.74 3.43
C HIS A 30 3.82 -4.74 3.47
N ASP A 31 3.45 -5.29 2.31
CA ASP A 31 2.49 -6.38 2.21
C ASP A 31 3.17 -7.62 1.60
N GLU A 32 2.60 -8.80 1.78
CA GLU A 32 3.20 -10.11 1.41
C GLU A 32 3.61 -10.22 -0.06
N LEU A 33 3.13 -9.33 -0.93
CA LEU A 33 3.33 -9.34 -2.37
C LEU A 33 4.06 -8.08 -2.90
N GLY A 34 4.35 -7.10 -2.03
CA GLY A 34 5.00 -5.84 -2.44
C GLY A 34 4.91 -4.71 -1.42
N GLY A 35 5.76 -3.70 -1.59
CA GLY A 35 5.78 -2.49 -0.77
C GLY A 35 4.96 -1.35 -1.40
N VAL A 36 4.02 -0.77 -0.64
CA VAL A 36 3.31 0.45 -1.00
C VAL A 36 4.02 1.63 -0.35
N TYR A 37 4.52 2.56 -1.15
CA TYR A 37 5.17 3.77 -0.67
C TYR A 37 4.21 4.94 -0.80
N ALA A 38 3.93 5.64 0.29
CA ALA A 38 3.12 6.85 0.33
C ALA A 38 3.99 8.05 0.71
N ILE A 39 4.11 9.02 -0.18
CA ILE A 39 4.91 10.24 0.00
C ILE A 39 3.94 11.40 0.18
N ILE A 40 3.94 12.01 1.37
CA ILE A 40 3.17 13.22 1.63
C ILE A 40 4.00 14.42 1.18
N GLN A 41 3.47 15.20 0.24
CA GLN A 41 4.03 16.49 -0.15
C GLN A 41 3.40 17.62 0.68
N THR A 42 4.26 18.40 1.35
CA THR A 42 3.87 19.51 2.24
C THR A 42 4.17 20.89 1.64
N GLY A 43 4.20 21.02 0.31
CA GLY A 43 4.40 22.28 -0.43
C GLY A 43 3.10 22.89 -1.02
N GLU A 44 3.22 23.58 -2.16
CA GLU A 44 2.11 24.28 -2.85
C GLU A 44 0.95 23.37 -3.25
N LYS A 45 1.22 22.09 -3.52
CA LYS A 45 0.21 21.05 -3.80
C LYS A 45 0.17 20.05 -2.65
N LYS A 46 -0.67 20.31 -1.65
CA LYS A 46 -0.92 19.38 -0.55
C LYS A 46 -1.55 18.09 -1.09
N GLY A 47 -0.83 16.97 -0.98
CA GLY A 47 -1.30 15.69 -1.50
C GLY A 47 -0.45 14.52 -1.06
N VAL A 48 -0.86 13.33 -1.49
CA VAL A 48 -0.18 12.06 -1.23
C VAL A 48 0.13 11.39 -2.56
N LYS A 49 1.41 11.14 -2.82
CA LYS A 49 1.86 10.32 -3.94
C LYS A 49 1.99 8.88 -3.46
N ILE A 50 1.27 7.94 -4.05
CA ILE A 50 1.44 6.50 -3.83
C ILE A 50 2.30 5.93 -4.96
N ILE A 51 3.24 5.08 -4.60
CA ILE A 51 4.02 4.25 -5.52
C ILE A 51 3.76 2.79 -5.16
N VAL A 52 3.24 2.03 -6.11
CA VAL A 52 2.95 0.59 -5.97
C VAL A 52 3.23 -0.12 -7.28
N ASP A 53 3.91 -1.26 -7.23
CA ASP A 53 4.23 -2.10 -8.41
C ASP A 53 4.84 -1.33 -9.59
N GLY A 54 5.69 -0.34 -9.31
CA GLY A 54 6.32 0.52 -10.33
C GLY A 54 5.41 1.60 -10.92
N THR A 55 4.15 1.70 -10.48
CA THR A 55 3.23 2.76 -10.88
C THR A 55 3.17 3.86 -9.83
N GLU A 56 3.24 5.11 -10.28
CA GLU A 56 3.12 6.29 -9.43
C GLU A 56 1.76 6.94 -9.63
N GLN A 57 1.02 7.19 -8.54
CA GLN A 57 -0.26 7.88 -8.56
C GLN A 57 -0.29 8.99 -7.53
N PHE A 58 -0.71 10.19 -7.95
CA PHE A 58 -0.85 11.34 -7.07
C PHE A 58 -2.31 11.59 -6.70
N PHE A 59 -2.56 11.73 -5.41
CA PHE A 59 -3.87 11.97 -4.85
C PHE A 59 -3.88 13.31 -4.10
N ASN A 60 -4.76 14.21 -4.51
CA ASN A 60 -5.04 15.47 -3.82
C ASN A 60 -6.29 15.40 -2.94
N ASN A 61 -7.07 14.32 -3.03
CA ASN A 61 -8.31 14.11 -2.30
C ASN A 61 -8.24 12.81 -1.48
N PHE A 62 -8.67 12.88 -0.23
CA PHE A 62 -8.77 11.73 0.68
C PHE A 62 -9.72 10.64 0.17
N ASP A 63 -10.82 11.00 -0.47
CA ASP A 63 -11.84 10.05 -0.91
C ASP A 63 -11.32 9.10 -2.01
N LYS A 64 -10.59 9.67 -2.98
CA LYS A 64 -9.91 8.93 -4.04
C LYS A 64 -8.79 8.04 -3.48
N LEU A 65 -8.08 8.53 -2.47
CA LEU A 65 -7.02 7.80 -1.78
C LEU A 65 -7.59 6.57 -1.04
N ASP A 66 -8.67 6.75 -0.28
CA ASP A 66 -9.32 5.67 0.47
C ASP A 66 -9.87 4.59 -0.47
N THR A 67 -10.57 5.01 -1.52
CA THR A 67 -11.07 4.10 -2.57
C THR A 67 -9.94 3.33 -3.23
N PHE A 68 -8.81 3.98 -3.53
CA PHE A 68 -7.65 3.32 -4.12
C PHE A 68 -7.05 2.27 -3.19
N LEU A 69 -6.87 2.60 -1.90
CA LEU A 69 -6.33 1.67 -0.90
C LEU A 69 -7.26 0.47 -0.67
N ASN A 70 -8.58 0.68 -0.65
CA ASN A 70 -9.56 -0.39 -0.55
C ASN A 70 -9.53 -1.33 -1.77
N ASN A 71 -9.45 -0.78 -2.98
CA ASN A 71 -9.31 -1.56 -4.20
C ASN A 71 -8.00 -2.37 -4.22
N LEU A 72 -6.90 -1.77 -3.75
CA LEU A 72 -5.62 -2.45 -3.65
C LEU A 72 -5.71 -3.69 -2.73
N LYS A 73 -6.33 -3.52 -1.55
CA LYS A 73 -6.56 -4.60 -0.59
C LYS A 73 -7.42 -5.73 -1.18
N GLN A 74 -8.50 -5.38 -1.88
CA GLN A 74 -9.36 -6.38 -2.53
C GLN A 74 -8.63 -7.17 -3.62
N ARG A 75 -7.78 -6.52 -4.44
CA ARG A 75 -6.95 -7.21 -5.45
C ARG A 75 -5.99 -8.19 -4.80
N GLN A 76 -5.37 -7.79 -3.69
CA GLN A 76 -4.48 -8.66 -2.93
C GLN A 76 -5.21 -9.88 -2.36
N ASP A 77 -6.35 -9.69 -1.70
CA ASP A 77 -7.16 -10.79 -1.15
C ASP A 77 -7.57 -11.79 -2.24
N ASN A 78 -7.94 -11.30 -3.42
CA ASN A 78 -8.28 -12.15 -4.56
C ASN A 78 -7.06 -12.92 -5.10
N PHE A 79 -5.87 -12.28 -5.17
CA PHE A 79 -4.65 -12.96 -5.58
C PHE A 79 -4.24 -14.06 -4.60
N VAL A 80 -4.29 -13.79 -3.29
CA VAL A 80 -4.01 -14.78 -2.24
C VAL A 80 -5.00 -15.95 -2.30
N LYS A 81 -6.28 -15.70 -2.58
CA LYS A 81 -7.28 -16.76 -2.79
C LYS A 81 -6.92 -17.65 -3.99
N ILE A 82 -6.49 -17.05 -5.11
CA ILE A 82 -6.07 -17.80 -6.31
C ILE A 82 -4.84 -18.65 -6.01
N LEU A 83 -3.83 -18.09 -5.32
CA LEU A 83 -2.63 -18.82 -4.90
C LEU A 83 -2.97 -20.00 -3.98
N LYS A 84 -3.83 -19.79 -2.97
CA LYS A 84 -4.30 -20.85 -2.06
C LYS A 84 -5.07 -21.95 -2.79
N ARG A 85 -5.93 -21.59 -3.75
CA ARG A 85 -6.65 -22.58 -4.56
C ARG A 85 -5.70 -23.44 -5.39
N ARG A 86 -4.64 -22.85 -5.94
CA ARG A 86 -3.61 -23.56 -6.71
C ARG A 86 -2.80 -24.52 -5.83
N SER A 87 -2.41 -24.11 -4.62
CA SER A 87 -1.63 -24.95 -3.71
C SER A 87 -2.45 -26.14 -3.18
N ILE A 88 -3.72 -25.93 -2.83
CA ILE A 88 -4.64 -27.01 -2.44
C ILE A 88 -4.84 -28.00 -3.59
N SER A 89 -5.02 -27.50 -4.82
CA SER A 89 -5.18 -28.36 -6.00
C SER A 89 -3.91 -29.15 -6.35
N GLN A 90 -2.72 -28.66 -5.98
CA GLN A 90 -1.48 -29.44 -6.09
C GLN A 90 -1.39 -30.49 -4.99
N ARG A 91 -1.75 -30.14 -3.74
CA ARG A 91 -1.75 -31.09 -2.61
C ARG A 91 -2.70 -32.26 -2.82
N LEU A 92 -3.92 -31.99 -3.29
CA LEU A 92 -4.90 -33.04 -3.60
C LEU A 92 -4.40 -34.00 -4.69
N ARG A 93 -3.74 -33.48 -5.75
CA ARG A 93 -3.13 -34.30 -6.80
C ARG A 93 -1.97 -35.18 -6.33
N MET A 94 -1.29 -34.80 -5.24
CA MET A 94 -0.21 -35.60 -4.65
C MET A 94 -0.71 -36.65 -3.66
N LEU A 95 -1.95 -36.53 -3.16
CA LEU A 95 -2.57 -37.50 -2.24
C LEU A 95 -3.34 -38.62 -2.97
N ASP A 96 -3.57 -38.47 -4.27
CA ASP A 96 -4.18 -39.46 -5.16
C ASP A 96 -3.15 -40.43 -5.79
N ILE A 97 -1.95 -40.56 -5.19
CA ILE A 97 -0.90 -41.53 -5.52
C ILE A 97 -0.64 -42.41 -4.30
#